data_AF-A0A852E1Q4-F1
#
_entry.id   AF-A0A852E1Q4-F1
#
_cell.length_a   1.000
_cell.length_b   1.000
_cell.length_c   1.000
_cell.angle_alpha   90.00
_cell.angle_beta   90.00
_cell.angle_gamma   90.00
#
_symmetry.space_group_name_H-M   'P 1'
#
loop_
_entity.id
_entity.type
_entity.pdbx_description
1 polymer ?
#
loop_
_entity_poly.entity_id
_entity_poly.type
_entity_poly.pdbx_seq_one_letter_code
_entity_poly.pdbx_strand_id
1 'polypeptide(L)'
;RRNGMIGNIYSMGLALQALETSSEFYAPRKWDRAQAFRVVYNHDYKELMAIAQVLPPLVGKSYLNAVGVCHVPTLPLSPPTATITVQFSITNTLKNYFHYSTSVCVPDNSTLLQVMKVARNEKPDIFCFKKKKKKTLRGPFVTSIHGLAGNETERTYWQFFSCWSPLQEGVGTYKPKNWEHIQAIFSTY
;
A
#
# COMPACT_ATOMS: atom_id res chain seq x y z
N ARG A 1 -6.37 20.34 -6.24
CA ARG A 1 -5.05 19.98 -5.65
C ARG A 1 -3.98 20.67 -6.46
N ARG A 2 -3.02 21.36 -5.81
CA ARG A 2 -2.06 22.27 -6.50
C ARG A 2 -0.79 21.58 -7.03
N ASN A 3 -0.63 20.28 -6.79
CA ASN A 3 0.60 19.53 -7.09
C ASN A 3 0.49 18.61 -8.32
N GLY A 4 -0.58 18.68 -9.12
CA GLY A 4 -0.76 17.81 -10.30
C GLY A 4 -1.18 16.36 -10.01
N MET A 5 -1.42 15.99 -8.74
CA MET A 5 -1.77 14.61 -8.36
C MET A 5 -3.28 14.34 -8.36
N ILE A 6 -3.71 13.31 -9.09
CA ILE A 6 -5.09 12.83 -9.19
C ILE A 6 -5.21 11.49 -8.44
N GLY A 7 -5.95 11.46 -7.34
CA GLY A 7 -6.03 10.30 -6.45
C GLY A 7 -4.80 10.17 -5.53
N ASN A 8 -3.93 9.19 -5.74
CA ASN A 8 -2.63 9.05 -5.08
C ASN A 8 -1.55 8.66 -6.11
N ILE A 9 -0.30 8.54 -5.67
CA ILE A 9 0.82 8.21 -6.57
C ILE A 9 0.67 6.87 -7.30
N TYR A 10 -0.07 5.93 -6.71
CA TYR A 10 -0.34 4.60 -7.26
C TYR A 10 -1.53 4.59 -8.24
N SER A 11 -2.43 5.58 -8.18
CA SER A 11 -3.51 5.75 -9.17
C SER A 11 -3.11 6.63 -10.35
N MET A 12 -2.01 7.38 -10.24
CA MET A 12 -1.59 8.36 -11.26
C MET A 12 -1.39 7.75 -12.64
N GLY A 13 -0.81 6.55 -12.74
CA GLY A 13 -0.58 5.89 -14.04
C GLY A 13 -1.88 5.61 -14.80
N LEU A 14 -2.92 5.17 -14.10
CA LEU A 14 -4.25 4.97 -14.70
C LEU A 14 -4.96 6.29 -15.00
N ALA A 15 -4.81 7.29 -14.12
CA ALA A 15 -5.39 8.61 -14.34
C ALA A 15 -4.78 9.32 -15.56
N LEU A 16 -3.46 9.20 -15.78
CA LEU A 16 -2.76 9.71 -16.96
C LEU A 16 -3.32 9.08 -18.24
N GLN A 17 -3.42 7.74 -18.27
CA GLN A 17 -3.97 7.03 -19.42
C GLN A 17 -5.41 7.44 -19.73
N ALA A 18 -6.27 7.50 -18.72
CA ALA A 18 -7.67 7.86 -18.88
C ALA A 18 -7.84 9.29 -19.43
N LEU A 19 -7.09 10.26 -18.90
CA LEU A 19 -7.18 11.65 -19.34
C LEU A 19 -6.55 11.88 -20.72
N GLU A 20 -5.49 11.16 -21.07
CA GLU A 20 -4.93 11.21 -22.42
C GLU A 20 -5.92 10.71 -23.48
N THR A 21 -6.77 9.73 -23.14
CA THR A 21 -7.77 9.17 -24.06
C THR A 21 -9.14 9.84 -24.02
N SER A 22 -9.36 10.83 -23.14
CA SER A 22 -10.67 11.46 -22.91
C SER A 22 -10.64 12.99 -23.03
N SER A 23 -9.76 13.52 -23.89
CA SER A 23 -9.51 14.96 -24.04
C SER A 23 -10.74 15.82 -24.34
N GLU A 24 -11.77 15.21 -24.93
CA GLU A 24 -13.03 15.86 -25.29
C GLU A 24 -13.95 16.16 -24.09
N PHE A 25 -13.76 15.50 -22.94
CA PHE A 25 -14.74 15.53 -21.82
C PHE A 25 -14.39 16.46 -20.66
N TYR A 26 -13.20 17.07 -20.64
CA TYR A 26 -12.78 17.92 -19.51
C TYR A 26 -12.58 19.40 -19.86
N ALA A 27 -12.91 19.83 -21.08
CA ALA A 27 -13.05 21.24 -21.41
C ALA A 27 -14.20 21.87 -20.56
N PRO A 28 -14.05 23.11 -20.03
CA PRO A 28 -12.97 24.08 -20.27
C PRO A 28 -11.77 23.96 -19.30
N ARG A 29 -11.75 22.95 -18.44
CA ARG A 29 -10.74 22.81 -17.38
C ARG A 29 -9.43 22.26 -17.97
N LYS A 30 -8.43 23.11 -18.14
CA LYS A 30 -7.11 22.68 -18.64
C LYS A 30 -6.41 21.82 -17.59
N TRP A 31 -6.09 20.58 -17.95
CA TRP A 31 -5.24 19.69 -17.16
C TRP A 31 -3.78 19.86 -17.57
N ASP A 32 -2.90 20.13 -16.60
CA ASP A 32 -1.46 20.23 -16.82
C ASP A 32 -0.82 18.82 -16.81
N ARG A 33 -0.74 18.23 -18.01
CA ARG A 33 -0.12 16.92 -18.23
C ARG A 33 1.35 16.90 -17.79
N ALA A 34 2.10 17.97 -18.03
CA ALA A 34 3.53 18.03 -17.70
C ALA A 34 3.74 18.01 -16.17
N GLN A 35 2.88 18.72 -15.43
CA GLN A 35 2.90 18.69 -13.98
C GLN A 35 2.55 17.28 -13.44
N ALA A 36 1.51 16.64 -13.97
CA ALA A 36 1.10 15.29 -13.57
C ALA A 36 2.18 14.23 -13.89
N PHE A 37 2.83 14.34 -15.04
CA PHE A 37 3.93 13.46 -15.45
C PHE A 37 5.14 13.58 -14.50
N ARG A 38 5.53 14.80 -14.12
CA ARG A 38 6.63 15.05 -13.18
C ARG A 38 6.43 14.40 -11.82
N VAL A 39 5.19 14.35 -11.32
CA VAL A 39 4.86 13.68 -10.05
C VAL A 39 5.16 12.19 -10.11
N VAL A 40 4.83 11.55 -11.23
CA VAL A 40 5.06 10.12 -11.46
C VAL A 40 6.53 9.82 -11.71
N TYR A 41 7.16 10.59 -12.59
CA TYR A 41 8.55 10.38 -12.99
C TYR A 41 9.53 10.47 -11.81
N ASN A 42 9.28 11.37 -10.85
CA ASN A 42 10.17 11.59 -9.72
C ASN A 42 9.92 10.66 -8.52
N HIS A 43 8.98 9.72 -8.61
CA HIS A 43 8.67 8.81 -7.51
C HIS A 43 9.45 7.50 -7.62
N ASP A 44 10.06 7.08 -6.50
CA ASP A 44 10.77 5.80 -6.39
C ASP A 44 9.79 4.65 -6.12
N TYR A 45 9.36 3.97 -7.20
CA TYR A 45 8.44 2.84 -7.11
C TYR A 45 9.17 1.55 -6.74
N LYS A 46 8.78 0.95 -5.61
CA LYS A 46 9.35 -0.32 -5.12
C LYS A 46 8.45 -1.52 -5.39
N GLU A 47 7.17 -1.29 -5.67
CA GLU A 47 6.20 -2.35 -5.97
C GLU A 47 6.11 -2.61 -7.48
N LEU A 48 6.36 -3.87 -7.89
CA LEU A 48 6.33 -4.29 -9.30
C LEU A 48 5.03 -3.91 -10.02
N MET A 49 3.90 -3.99 -9.31
CA MET A 49 2.59 -3.63 -9.86
C MET A 49 2.42 -2.12 -10.03
N ALA A 50 2.94 -1.33 -9.09
CA ALA A 50 2.95 0.13 -9.24
C ALA A 50 3.79 0.56 -10.45
N ILE A 51 4.96 -0.07 -10.64
CA ILE A 51 5.79 0.13 -11.83
C ILE A 51 4.99 -0.24 -13.09
N ALA A 52 4.36 -1.41 -13.13
CA ALA A 52 3.58 -1.87 -14.29
C ALA A 52 2.39 -0.95 -14.64
N GLN A 53 1.82 -0.25 -13.66
CA GLN A 53 0.71 0.69 -13.87
C GLN A 53 1.16 2.06 -14.37
N VAL A 54 2.40 2.45 -14.08
CA VAL A 54 2.98 3.75 -14.44
C VAL A 54 3.89 3.70 -15.67
N LEU A 55 4.46 2.53 -15.98
CA LEU A 55 5.39 2.38 -17.10
C LEU A 55 4.75 2.76 -18.45
N PRO A 56 3.52 2.31 -18.82
CA PRO A 56 2.92 2.69 -20.09
C PRO A 56 2.85 4.21 -20.33
N PRO A 57 2.24 5.03 -19.43
CA PRO A 57 2.20 6.47 -19.66
C PRO A 57 3.58 7.14 -19.62
N LEU A 58 4.55 6.61 -18.86
CA LEU A 58 5.93 7.13 -18.86
C LEU A 58 6.63 6.99 -20.22
N VAL A 59 6.30 5.96 -20.99
CA VAL A 59 6.84 5.75 -22.35
C VAL A 59 5.89 6.27 -23.45
N GLY A 60 4.88 7.07 -23.08
CA GLY A 60 3.89 7.61 -24.02
C GLY A 60 3.02 6.53 -24.67
N LYS A 61 2.79 5.42 -23.96
CA LYS A 61 1.94 4.30 -24.39
C LYS A 61 0.71 4.18 -23.49
N SER A 62 -0.33 3.57 -24.04
CA SER A 62 -1.53 3.15 -23.30
C SER A 62 -1.62 1.62 -23.35
N TYR A 63 -2.37 1.00 -22.43
CA TYR A 63 -2.69 -0.43 -22.51
C TYR A 63 -3.30 -0.85 -23.85
N LEU A 64 -3.86 0.09 -24.63
CA LEU A 64 -4.33 -0.12 -26.01
C LEU A 64 -3.22 -0.51 -27.01
N ASN A 65 -1.94 -0.26 -26.67
CA ASN A 65 -0.79 -0.47 -27.54
C ASN A 65 0.05 -1.71 -27.16
N ALA A 66 -0.46 -2.60 -26.31
CA ALA A 66 0.33 -3.70 -25.74
C ALA A 66 0.47 -4.89 -26.73
N VAL A 67 1.65 -5.03 -27.33
CA VAL A 67 2.17 -6.29 -27.90
C VAL A 67 3.37 -6.72 -27.06
N GLY A 68 3.34 -7.96 -26.56
CA GLY A 68 4.12 -8.39 -25.40
C GLY A 68 5.59 -8.73 -25.65
N VAL A 69 6.45 -8.37 -24.68
CA VAL A 69 7.77 -9.00 -24.41
C VAL A 69 8.07 -8.88 -22.91
N CYS A 70 8.65 -9.92 -22.30
CA CYS A 70 9.01 -9.99 -20.88
C CYS A 70 10.51 -10.27 -20.68
N HIS A 71 11.16 -9.54 -19.76
CA HIS A 71 12.31 -10.03 -18.96
C HIS A 71 12.44 -9.21 -17.65
N VAL A 72 12.91 -9.85 -16.58
CA VAL A 72 12.98 -9.29 -15.21
C VAL A 72 14.39 -9.49 -14.63
N PRO A 73 15.04 -8.46 -14.04
CA PRO A 73 16.24 -8.65 -13.22
C PRO A 73 15.94 -8.63 -11.71
N THR A 74 16.81 -9.28 -10.93
CA THR A 74 16.73 -9.39 -9.45
C THR A 74 17.95 -8.69 -8.82
N LEU A 75 17.78 -7.97 -7.70
CA LEU A 75 18.85 -7.26 -6.97
C LEU A 75 19.16 -7.92 -5.60
N PRO A 76 20.40 -7.78 -5.06
CA PRO A 76 20.84 -8.46 -3.83
C PRO A 76 20.56 -7.66 -2.53
N LEU A 77 20.67 -8.36 -1.39
CA LEU A 77 20.29 -7.94 -0.04
C LEU A 77 21.47 -7.30 0.75
N SER A 78 21.23 -6.18 1.45
CA SER A 78 22.22 -5.40 2.23
C SER A 78 22.40 -5.85 3.70
N PRO A 79 23.51 -5.44 4.38
CA PRO A 79 23.98 -5.94 5.69
C PRO A 79 23.35 -5.22 6.92
N PRO A 80 23.67 -5.56 8.20
CA PRO A 80 22.73 -5.46 9.31
C PRO A 80 22.46 -4.01 9.75
N THR A 81 21.17 -3.69 9.81
CA THR A 81 20.62 -2.38 10.12
C THR A 81 20.38 -2.19 11.63
N ALA A 82 20.53 -0.94 12.10
CA ALA A 82 20.07 -0.51 13.42
C ALA A 82 18.61 -0.94 13.67
N THR A 83 18.20 -1.16 14.93
CA THR A 83 16.81 -1.52 15.24
C THR A 83 15.94 -0.27 15.40
N ILE A 84 14.70 -0.36 14.96
CA ILE A 84 13.66 0.64 15.20
C ILE A 84 12.56 0.06 16.09
N THR A 85 11.92 0.94 16.87
CA THR A 85 10.74 0.61 17.67
C THR A 85 9.51 1.14 16.95
N VAL A 86 8.49 0.30 16.76
CA VAL A 86 7.23 0.67 16.11
C VAL A 86 6.09 0.41 17.08
N GLN A 87 5.20 1.37 17.26
CA GLN A 87 3.97 1.14 18.02
C GLN A 87 2.93 0.54 17.08
N PHE A 88 2.42 -0.65 17.39
CA PHE A 88 1.42 -1.34 16.57
C PHE A 88 0.15 -1.56 17.38
N SER A 89 -0.97 -1.04 16.87
CA SER A 89 -2.28 -1.22 17.49
C SER A 89 -3.30 -1.83 16.55
N ILE A 90 -4.21 -2.62 17.12
CA ILE A 90 -5.35 -3.21 16.44
C ILE A 90 -6.63 -2.68 17.09
N THR A 91 -7.59 -2.23 16.28
CA THR A 91 -8.84 -1.64 16.78
C THR A 91 -10.02 -2.15 15.97
N ASN A 92 -11.09 -2.50 16.64
CA ASN A 92 -12.39 -2.73 16.02
C ASN A 92 -13.42 -1.81 16.66
N THR A 93 -14.06 -0.97 15.84
CA THR A 93 -15.10 -0.03 16.27
C THR A 93 -16.48 -0.40 15.73
N LEU A 94 -16.60 -1.38 14.82
CA LEU A 94 -17.86 -1.70 14.14
C LEU A 94 -18.82 -2.49 15.02
N LYS A 95 -18.35 -3.59 15.63
CA LYS A 95 -19.12 -4.46 16.54
C LYS A 95 -18.20 -5.13 17.53
N ASN A 96 -18.57 -5.27 18.80
CA ASN A 96 -17.73 -5.85 19.86
C ASN A 96 -16.37 -5.12 19.95
N TYR A 97 -16.43 -3.90 20.47
CA TYR A 97 -15.27 -3.01 20.55
C TYR A 97 -14.07 -3.69 21.21
N PHE A 98 -12.91 -3.57 20.58
CA PHE A 98 -11.65 -3.89 21.21
C PHE A 98 -10.54 -2.96 20.69
N HIS A 99 -9.56 -2.75 21.55
CA HIS A 99 -8.34 -2.02 21.22
C HIS A 99 -7.15 -2.66 21.95
N TYR A 100 -6.13 -3.04 21.20
CA TYR A 100 -4.88 -3.56 21.75
C TYR A 100 -3.70 -2.86 21.12
N SER A 101 -2.65 -2.61 21.90
CA SER A 101 -1.45 -1.92 21.45
C SER A 101 -0.20 -2.62 22.01
N THR A 102 0.88 -2.60 21.24
CA THR A 102 2.19 -3.12 21.64
C THR A 102 3.31 -2.35 20.96
N SER A 103 4.48 -2.30 21.58
CA SER A 103 5.69 -1.75 20.97
C SER A 103 6.54 -2.90 20.47
N VAL A 104 6.98 -2.84 19.22
CA VAL A 104 7.70 -3.92 18.55
C VAL A 104 9.06 -3.41 18.11
N CYS A 105 10.12 -4.14 18.45
CA CYS A 105 11.46 -3.86 17.92
C CYS A 105 11.72 -4.69 16.67
N VAL A 106 12.11 -4.05 15.57
CA VAL A 106 12.49 -4.72 14.32
C VAL A 106 13.76 -4.10 13.74
N PRO A 107 14.53 -4.84 12.92
CA PRO A 107 15.61 -4.23 12.13
C PRO A 107 15.07 -3.07 11.29
N ASP A 108 15.81 -1.98 11.18
CA ASP A 108 15.49 -0.88 10.28
C ASP A 108 15.33 -1.41 8.84
N ASN A 109 14.48 -0.74 8.07
CA ASN A 109 14.00 -1.16 6.76
C ASN A 109 13.12 -2.43 6.73
N SER A 110 12.74 -2.98 7.89
CA SER A 110 11.76 -4.06 7.97
C SER A 110 10.38 -3.62 7.48
N THR A 111 9.64 -4.55 6.87
CA THR A 111 8.28 -4.27 6.39
C THR A 111 7.26 -4.35 7.52
N LEU A 112 6.10 -3.73 7.33
CA LEU A 112 4.98 -3.82 8.28
C LEU A 112 4.56 -5.28 8.54
N LEU A 113 4.65 -6.16 7.54
CA LEU A 113 4.43 -7.59 7.72
C LEU A 113 5.40 -8.21 8.73
N GLN A 114 6.65 -7.74 8.77
CA GLN A 114 7.62 -8.20 9.77
C GLN A 114 7.25 -7.70 11.17
N VAL A 115 6.84 -6.43 11.31
CA VAL A 115 6.31 -5.89 12.58
C VAL A 115 5.13 -6.73 13.09
N MET A 116 4.17 -7.06 12.21
CA MET A 116 3.03 -7.91 12.57
C MET A 116 3.45 -9.32 13.01
N LYS A 117 4.47 -9.91 12.38
CA LYS A 117 4.98 -11.24 12.77
C LYS A 117 5.62 -11.19 14.16
N VAL A 118 6.39 -10.16 14.47
CA VAL A 118 7.02 -10.02 15.79
C VAL A 118 5.96 -9.77 16.85
N ALA A 119 5.00 -8.86 16.62
CA ALA A 119 3.86 -8.64 17.52
C ALA A 119 3.07 -9.93 17.83
N ARG A 120 2.85 -10.76 16.79
CA ARG A 120 2.22 -12.08 16.94
C ARG A 120 3.08 -13.04 17.75
N ASN A 121 4.39 -13.06 17.56
CA ASN A 121 5.25 -13.97 18.31
C ASN A 121 5.31 -13.59 19.80
N GLU A 122 5.25 -12.30 20.12
CA GLU A 122 5.20 -11.82 21.51
C GLU A 122 3.85 -12.06 22.18
N LYS A 123 2.76 -11.82 21.46
CA LYS A 123 1.38 -11.87 21.98
C LYS A 123 0.47 -12.59 20.97
N PRO A 124 0.58 -13.91 20.85
CA PRO A 124 -0.09 -14.68 19.78
C PRO A 124 -1.61 -14.63 19.88
N ASP A 125 -2.18 -14.62 21.08
CA ASP A 125 -3.64 -14.59 21.27
C ASP A 125 -4.25 -13.27 20.78
N ILE A 126 -3.49 -12.17 20.87
CA ILE A 126 -3.95 -10.83 20.51
C ILE A 126 -3.63 -10.51 19.06
N PHE A 127 -2.37 -10.67 18.63
CA PHE A 127 -1.90 -10.23 17.31
C PHE A 127 -1.81 -11.36 16.29
N CYS A 128 -2.51 -12.48 16.50
CA CYS A 128 -2.68 -13.49 15.46
C CYS A 128 -3.32 -12.87 14.22
N PHE A 129 -2.82 -13.24 13.04
CA PHE A 129 -3.38 -12.78 11.78
C PHE A 129 -3.31 -13.86 10.71
N LYS A 130 -4.23 -13.79 9.75
CA LYS A 130 -4.28 -14.64 8.56
C LYS A 130 -4.08 -13.78 7.31
N LYS A 131 -3.52 -14.40 6.27
CA LYS A 131 -3.35 -13.81 4.94
C LYS A 131 -4.13 -14.60 3.92
N LYS A 132 -4.47 -13.96 2.81
CA LYS A 132 -5.08 -14.64 1.65
C LYS A 132 -4.14 -15.76 1.17
N LYS A 133 -4.69 -16.98 1.00
CA LYS A 133 -3.90 -18.16 0.57
C LYS A 133 -3.37 -18.02 -0.86
N LYS A 134 -4.20 -17.48 -1.76
CA LYS A 134 -3.82 -17.27 -3.16
C LYS A 134 -2.84 -16.10 -3.24
N LYS A 135 -1.73 -16.29 -3.96
CA LYS A 135 -0.78 -15.21 -4.27
C LYS A 135 -1.52 -14.08 -4.98
N THR A 136 -1.39 -12.88 -4.46
CA THR A 136 -1.92 -11.64 -5.04
C THR A 136 -0.78 -10.87 -5.70
N LEU A 137 -1.03 -10.32 -6.88
CA LEU A 137 -0.02 -9.53 -7.62
C LEU A 137 0.45 -8.28 -6.85
N ARG A 138 -0.36 -7.76 -5.94
CA ARG A 138 -0.06 -6.61 -5.04
C ARG A 138 0.67 -6.99 -3.74
N GLY A 139 1.14 -8.23 -3.63
CA GLY A 139 1.79 -8.73 -2.41
C GLY A 139 0.79 -9.17 -1.32
N PRO A 140 1.28 -9.45 -0.09
CA PRO A 140 0.51 -10.13 0.96
C PRO A 140 -0.71 -9.31 1.41
N PHE A 141 -1.90 -9.92 1.34
CA PHE A 141 -3.15 -9.33 1.80
C PHE A 141 -3.60 -9.94 3.12
N VAL A 142 -3.80 -9.11 4.14
CA VAL A 142 -4.26 -9.52 5.48
C VAL A 142 -5.78 -9.67 5.46
N THR A 143 -6.27 -10.86 5.80
CA THR A 143 -7.70 -11.18 5.76
C THR A 143 -8.33 -11.22 7.15
N SER A 144 -7.53 -11.40 8.20
CA SER A 144 -8.02 -11.47 9.58
C SER A 144 -6.93 -11.09 10.56
N ILE A 145 -7.31 -10.42 11.65
CA ILE A 145 -6.47 -10.11 12.81
C ILE A 145 -7.31 -10.39 14.07
N HIS A 146 -6.70 -10.96 15.10
CA HIS A 146 -7.37 -11.32 16.36
C HIS A 146 -8.64 -12.17 16.15
N GLY A 147 -8.57 -13.14 15.24
CA GLY A 147 -9.69 -14.00 14.87
C GLY A 147 -10.81 -13.34 14.06
N LEU A 148 -10.85 -12.00 13.95
CA LEU A 148 -11.86 -11.26 13.20
C LEU A 148 -11.44 -11.14 11.73
N ALA A 149 -12.26 -11.68 10.83
CA ALA A 149 -12.02 -11.69 9.39
C ALA A 149 -12.84 -10.62 8.66
N GLY A 150 -12.27 -10.04 7.61
CA GLY A 150 -13.03 -9.24 6.65
C GLY A 150 -14.00 -10.09 5.85
N ASN A 151 -15.13 -9.50 5.45
CA ASN A 151 -16.21 -10.17 4.73
C ASN A 151 -16.60 -9.33 3.52
N GLU A 152 -16.58 -9.93 2.33
CA GLU A 152 -16.90 -9.24 1.07
C GLU A 152 -18.39 -8.86 0.98
N THR A 153 -19.29 -9.68 1.50
CA THR A 153 -20.74 -9.42 1.54
C THR A 153 -21.09 -8.30 2.51
N GLU A 154 -20.45 -8.28 3.68
CA GLU A 154 -20.63 -7.22 4.68
C GLU A 154 -19.76 -5.98 4.39
N ARG A 155 -18.96 -6.03 3.32
CA ARG A 155 -18.01 -4.99 2.91
C ARG A 155 -17.09 -4.57 4.05
N THR A 156 -16.56 -5.53 4.81
CA THR A 156 -15.66 -5.29 5.95
C THR A 156 -14.24 -5.77 5.65
N TYR A 157 -13.24 -5.05 6.16
CA TYR A 157 -11.83 -5.32 5.92
C TYR A 157 -10.94 -4.69 6.99
N TRP A 158 -9.65 -5.07 6.99
CA TRP A 158 -8.63 -4.44 7.83
C TRP A 158 -7.92 -3.34 7.06
N GLN A 159 -8.09 -2.09 7.48
CA GLN A 159 -7.42 -0.93 6.93
C GLN A 159 -6.25 -0.52 7.81
N PHE A 160 -5.11 -0.19 7.20
CA PHE A 160 -3.90 0.20 7.92
C PHE A 160 -3.67 1.71 7.82
N PHE A 161 -3.17 2.30 8.90
CA PHE A 161 -2.89 3.72 9.02
C PHE A 161 -1.50 3.95 9.63
N SER A 162 -0.87 5.03 9.20
CA SER A 162 0.23 5.68 9.91
C SER A 162 -0.36 6.88 10.65
N CYS A 163 -0.44 6.78 11.98
CA CYS A 163 -1.23 7.67 12.81
C CYS A 163 -2.66 7.81 12.27
N TRP A 164 -3.00 8.95 11.68
CA TRP A 164 -4.34 9.26 11.14
C TRP A 164 -4.47 9.09 9.63
N SER A 165 -3.37 8.78 8.93
CA SER A 165 -3.34 8.72 7.46
C SER A 165 -3.39 7.27 6.98
N PRO A 166 -4.32 6.89 6.09
CA PRO A 166 -4.37 5.53 5.57
C PRO A 166 -3.11 5.22 4.77
N LEU A 167 -2.55 4.03 4.97
CA LEU A 167 -1.40 3.57 4.22
C LEU A 167 -1.77 3.42 2.74
N GLN A 168 -0.86 3.87 1.89
CA GLN A 168 -1.00 3.77 0.45
C GLN A 168 -0.34 2.51 -0.11
N GLU A 169 0.40 1.79 0.73
CA GLU A 169 1.17 0.59 0.42
C GLU A 169 0.66 -0.61 1.23
N GLY A 170 0.85 -1.81 0.69
CA GLY A 170 0.52 -3.05 1.38
C GLY A 170 1.50 -3.35 2.52
N VAL A 171 1.08 -4.21 3.45
CA VAL A 171 1.92 -4.62 4.59
C VAL A 171 3.26 -5.27 4.18
N GLY A 172 3.33 -5.80 2.95
CA GLY A 172 4.54 -6.43 2.42
C GLY A 172 5.58 -5.45 1.88
N THR A 173 5.21 -4.19 1.62
CA THR A 173 6.08 -3.17 1.03
C THR A 173 6.30 -2.00 1.97
N TYR A 174 5.27 -1.59 2.72
CA TYR A 174 5.36 -0.47 3.65
C TYR A 174 6.45 -0.71 4.70
N LYS A 175 7.34 0.27 4.88
CA LYS A 175 8.43 0.27 5.85
C LYS A 175 8.19 1.34 6.91
N PRO A 176 7.74 0.94 8.11
CA PRO A 176 7.56 1.89 9.21
C PRO A 176 8.88 2.55 9.62
N LYS A 177 8.79 3.76 10.17
CA LYS A 177 9.89 4.53 10.74
C LYS A 177 9.98 4.29 12.25
N ASN A 178 11.12 4.69 12.84
CA ASN A 178 11.30 4.65 14.28
C ASN A 178 10.25 5.51 14.99
N TRP A 179 9.66 4.95 16.04
CA TRP A 179 8.56 5.49 16.83
C TRP A 179 7.26 5.75 16.07
N GLU A 180 7.13 5.22 14.86
CA GLU A 180 5.89 5.37 14.10
C GLU A 180 4.75 4.56 14.74
N HIS A 181 3.57 5.18 14.84
CA HIS A 181 2.37 4.50 15.30
C HIS A 181 1.56 3.97 14.12
N ILE A 182 1.59 2.65 13.95
CA ILE A 182 0.80 1.94 12.95
C ILE A 182 -0.47 1.40 13.58
N GLN A 183 -1.60 1.69 12.94
CA GLN A 183 -2.91 1.24 13.38
C GLN A 183 -3.53 0.33 12.32
N ALA A 184 -3.97 -0.86 12.71
CA ALA A 184 -4.88 -1.68 11.91
C ALA A 184 -6.29 -1.51 12.48
N ILE A 185 -7.18 -0.92 11.70
CA ILE A 185 -8.56 -0.63 12.09
C ILE A 185 -9.49 -1.52 11.26
N PHE A 186 -10.40 -2.24 11.92
CA PHE A 186 -11.45 -2.97 11.24
C PHE A 186 -12.48 -1.97 10.72
N SER A 187 -12.70 -1.96 9.40
CA SER A 187 -13.40 -0.89 8.69
C SER A 187 -14.33 -1.46 7.62
N THR A 188 -15.15 -0.59 7.03
CA THR A 188 -16.05 -0.91 5.92
C THR A 188 -15.78 0.00 4.72
N TYR A 189 -16.18 -0.44 3.51
CA TYR A 189 -16.03 0.31 2.25
C TYR A 189 -17.32 0.33 1.45
#